data_AF-A0A373CW34-F1
#
_entry.id   AF-A0A373CW34-F1
#
_cell.length_a   1.000
_cell.length_b   1.000
_cell.length_c   1.000
_cell.angle_alpha   90.00
_cell.angle_beta   90.00
_cell.angle_gamma   90.00
#
_symmetry.space_group_name_H-M   'P 1'
#
loop_
_entity.id
_entity.type
_entity.pdbx_description
1 polymer ?
#
loop_
_entity_poly.entity_id
_entity_poly.type
_entity_poly.pdbx_seq_one_letter_code
_entity_poly.pdbx_strand_id
1 'polypeptide(L)'
;MKKWVENKEPSGTVVHTLVFGHHGDDPKVIVALFRDSEGDWFTTSNVLDTYGDLLTGKEMCEHDAKMMVEEMVYDHFADEKRYYEEICEELDMEN
;
A
#
# COMPACT_ATOMS: atom_id res chain seq x y z
N MET A 1 14.68 0.26 1.12
CA MET A 1 14.23 1.41 1.93
C MET A 1 12.75 1.67 1.70
N LYS A 2 11.96 1.76 2.79
CA LYS A 2 10.55 2.19 2.79
C LYS A 2 10.51 3.70 3.07
N LYS A 3 9.69 4.46 2.33
CA LYS A 3 9.43 5.87 2.66
C LYS A 3 8.03 6.31 2.20
N TRP A 4 7.47 7.27 2.92
CA TRP A 4 6.31 8.05 2.48
C TRP A 4 6.78 9.31 1.75
N VAL A 5 6.21 9.58 0.58
CA VAL A 5 6.44 10.80 -0.21
C VAL A 5 5.15 11.57 -0.28
N GLU A 6 5.19 12.87 0.03
CA GLU A 6 4.02 13.74 -0.09
C GLU A 6 4.06 14.51 -1.40
N ASN A 7 2.96 14.51 -2.13
CA ASN A 7 2.76 15.28 -3.35
C ASN A 7 1.47 16.09 -3.23
N LYS A 8 1.52 17.36 -3.65
CA LYS A 8 0.35 18.23 -3.72
C LYS A 8 -0.12 18.37 -5.16
N GLU A 9 -1.33 17.89 -5.44
CA GLU A 9 -1.94 17.98 -6.75
C GLU A 9 -2.35 19.43 -7.07
N PRO A 10 -2.49 19.79 -8.37
CA PRO A 10 -2.99 21.11 -8.78
C PRO A 10 -4.38 21.45 -8.20
N SER A 11 -5.19 20.43 -7.88
CA SER A 11 -6.48 20.57 -7.19
C SER A 11 -6.34 21.06 -5.74
N GLY A 12 -5.13 21.03 -5.17
CA GLY A 12 -4.85 21.29 -3.76
C GLY A 12 -4.89 20.04 -2.88
N THR A 13 -5.33 18.90 -3.42
CA THR A 13 -5.33 17.60 -2.71
C THR A 13 -3.91 17.19 -2.36
N VAL A 14 -3.71 16.74 -1.13
CA VAL A 14 -2.43 16.15 -0.68
C VAL A 14 -2.54 14.63 -0.81
N VAL A 15 -1.56 14.06 -1.51
CA VAL A 15 -1.44 12.61 -1.74
C VAL A 15 -0.15 12.13 -1.09
N HIS A 16 -0.26 11.17 -0.18
CA HIS A 16 0.87 10.49 0.41
C HIS A 16 1.09 9.17 -0.33
N THR A 17 2.26 8.99 -0.92
CA THR A 17 2.63 7.79 -1.66
C THR A 17 3.63 6.97 -0.87
N LEU A 18 3.29 5.73 -0.57
CA LEU A 18 4.23 4.76 0.00
C LEU A 18 5.07 4.16 -1.12
N VAL A 19 6.39 4.26 -0.99
CA VAL A 19 7.33 3.72 -1.97
C VAL A 19 8.36 2.82 -1.31
N PHE A 20 8.72 1.76 -2.03
CA PHE A 20 9.75 0.79 -1.64
C PHE A 20 10.87 0.83 -2.67
N GLY A 21 12.09 1.15 -2.23
CA GLY A 21 13.29 1.03 -3.06
C GLY A 21 14.15 -0.15 -2.63
N HIS A 22 14.69 -0.89 -3.59
CA HIS A 22 15.82 -1.79 -3.34
C HIS A 22 17.15 -1.03 -3.55
N HIS A 23 18.24 -1.46 -2.94
CA HIS A 23 19.52 -0.74 -3.07
C HIS A 23 19.99 -0.73 -4.54
N GLY A 24 19.94 0.44 -5.17
CA GLY A 24 20.38 0.66 -6.56
C GLY A 24 19.26 0.73 -7.60
N ASP A 25 18.02 0.40 -7.22
CA ASP A 25 16.86 0.42 -8.12
C ASP A 25 15.95 1.62 -7.89
N ASP A 26 15.20 2.00 -8.94
CA ASP A 26 14.15 3.00 -8.84
C ASP A 26 13.08 2.56 -7.83
N PRO A 27 12.67 3.45 -6.90
CA PRO A 27 11.66 3.11 -5.91
C PRO A 27 10.32 2.84 -6.59
N LYS A 28 9.72 1.69 -6.27
CA LYS A 28 8.38 1.31 -6.73
C LYS A 28 7.33 1.98 -5.86
N VAL A 29 6.33 2.57 -6.50
CA VAL A 29 5.11 3.05 -5.86
C VAL A 29 4.26 1.83 -5.49
N ILE A 30 3.90 1.73 -4.21
CA ILE A 30 3.06 0.64 -3.71
C ILE A 30 1.61 1.11 -3.59
N VAL A 31 1.38 2.24 -2.94
CA VAL A 31 0.03 2.73 -2.63
C VAL A 31 0.03 4.23 -2.45
N ALA A 32 -1.03 4.86 -2.97
CA ALA A 32 -1.36 6.26 -2.70
C ALA A 32 -2.47 6.31 -1.65
N LEU A 33 -2.28 7.16 -0.65
CA LEU A 33 -3.24 7.50 0.40
C LEU A 33 -3.58 8.99 0.26
N PHE A 34 -4.86 9.31 0.19
CA PHE A 34 -5.32 10.69 0.07
C PHE A 34 -6.60 10.90 0.85
N ARG A 35 -6.90 12.17 1.07
CA ARG A 35 -8.08 12.61 1.81
C ARG A 35 -9.00 13.37 0.88
N ASP A 36 -10.29 13.05 0.92
CA ASP A 36 -11.29 13.73 0.11
C ASP A 36 -11.73 15.06 0.75
N SER A 37 -12.74 15.70 0.15
CA SER A 37 -13.30 16.96 0.66
C SER A 37 -14.13 16.81 1.94
N GLU A 38 -14.67 15.62 2.21
CA GLU A 38 -15.44 15.32 3.43
C GLU A 38 -14.52 14.95 4.60
N GLY A 39 -13.26 14.70 4.29
CA GLY A 39 -12.21 14.36 5.22
C GLY A 39 -12.00 12.86 5.36
N ASP A 40 -12.63 12.01 4.56
CA ASP A 40 -12.44 10.58 4.61
C ASP A 40 -11.16 10.16 3.87
N TRP A 41 -10.58 9.05 4.31
CA TRP A 41 -9.31 8.55 3.80
C TRP A 41 -9.54 7.46 2.76
N PHE A 42 -8.85 7.58 1.63
CA PHE A 42 -8.98 6.67 0.49
C PHE A 42 -7.63 6.17 0.02
N THR A 43 -7.63 4.98 -0.59
CA THR A 43 -6.43 4.40 -1.19
C THR A 43 -6.59 4.14 -2.68
N THR A 44 -5.47 4.22 -3.40
CA THR A 44 -5.35 3.72 -4.76
C THR A 44 -4.04 2.95 -4.91
N SER A 45 -4.12 1.70 -5.34
CA SER A 45 -2.98 0.79 -5.45
C SER A 45 -3.28 -0.34 -6.41
N ASN A 46 -2.39 -0.58 -7.36
CA ASN A 46 -2.43 -1.80 -8.17
C ASN A 46 -2.03 -3.04 -7.36
N VAL A 47 -1.27 -2.89 -6.27
CA VAL A 47 -0.81 -3.99 -5.43
C VAL A 47 -1.94 -4.49 -4.53
N LEU A 48 -2.69 -3.56 -3.94
CA LEU A 48 -3.81 -3.87 -3.05
C LEU A 48 -5.17 -3.95 -3.78
N ASP A 49 -5.17 -3.77 -5.11
CA ASP A 49 -6.36 -3.70 -5.95
C ASP A 49 -7.39 -2.66 -5.47
N THR A 50 -6.91 -1.46 -5.12
CA THR A 50 -7.76 -0.32 -4.70
C THR A 50 -7.76 0.81 -5.73
N TYR A 51 -8.92 1.41 -5.99
CA TYR A 51 -9.12 2.46 -7.01
C TYR A 51 -9.98 3.62 -6.51
N GLY A 52 -9.55 4.23 -5.41
CA GLY A 52 -10.31 5.26 -4.72
C GLY A 52 -11.28 4.65 -3.70
N ASP A 53 -10.86 3.53 -3.10
CA ASP A 53 -11.65 2.82 -2.09
C ASP A 53 -11.44 3.44 -0.71
N LEU A 54 -12.52 3.49 0.05
CA LEU A 54 -12.54 4.00 1.41
C LEU A 54 -11.65 3.13 2.30
N LEU A 55 -10.62 3.73 2.89
CA LEU A 55 -9.81 3.11 3.92
C LEU A 55 -10.46 3.29 5.30
N THR A 56 -10.77 4.53 5.66
CA THR A 56 -11.33 4.87 6.97
C THR A 56 -11.95 6.26 6.99
N GLY A 57 -12.69 6.55 8.06
CA GLY A 57 -13.39 7.82 8.23
C GLY A 57 -12.50 8.98 8.68
N LYS A 58 -13.05 10.19 8.57
CA LYS A 58 -12.38 11.47 8.87
C LYS A 58 -11.85 11.70 10.28
N GLU A 59 -12.30 10.91 11.25
CA GLU A 59 -11.82 11.00 12.63
C GLU A 59 -10.40 10.43 12.78
N MET A 60 -9.93 9.64 11.79
CA MET A 60 -8.59 9.06 11.79
C MET A 60 -7.53 10.13 11.48
N CYS A 61 -6.43 10.14 12.23
CA CYS A 61 -5.29 10.98 11.92
C CYS A 61 -4.43 10.38 10.78
N GLU A 62 -3.64 11.22 10.12
CA GLU A 62 -2.77 10.79 9.01
C GLU A 62 -1.80 9.68 9.41
N HIS A 63 -1.26 9.73 10.63
CA HIS A 63 -0.33 8.71 11.12
C HIS A 63 -0.99 7.33 11.18
N ASP A 64 -2.17 7.25 11.79
CA ASP A 64 -2.90 5.98 11.94
C ASP A 64 -3.39 5.47 10.57
N ALA A 65 -3.82 6.37 9.68
CA ALA A 65 -4.15 6.02 8.30
C ALA A 65 -2.95 5.41 7.55
N LYS A 66 -1.75 6.00 7.69
CA LYS A 66 -0.53 5.44 7.12
C LYS A 66 -0.17 4.09 7.71
N MET A 67 -0.33 3.91 9.03
CA MET A 67 -0.08 2.63 9.70
C MET A 67 -0.98 1.51 9.16
N MET A 68 -2.29 1.76 9.00
CA MET A 68 -3.20 0.76 8.41
C MET A 68 -2.82 0.40 6.99
N VAL A 69 -2.43 1.38 6.17
CA VAL A 69 -1.95 1.09 4.81
C VAL A 69 -0.70 0.23 4.83
N GLU A 70 0.23 0.48 5.75
CA GLU A 70 1.42 -0.36 5.90
C GLU A 70 1.05 -1.79 6.31
N GLU A 71 0.11 -1.98 7.25
CA GLU A 71 -0.40 -3.30 7.66
C GLU A 71 -1.01 -4.05 6.47
N MET A 72 -1.88 -3.41 5.68
CA MET A 72 -2.47 -4.01 4.47
C MET A 72 -1.39 -4.47 3.47
N VAL A 73 -0.33 -3.68 3.30
CA VAL A 73 0.80 -4.03 2.43
C VAL A 73 1.58 -5.22 2.98
N TYR A 74 1.83 -5.25 4.29
CA TYR A 74 2.53 -6.37 4.93
C TYR A 74 1.74 -7.68 4.79
N ASP A 75 0.43 -7.64 5.04
CA ASP A 75 -0.43 -8.81 4.95
C ASP A 75 -0.48 -9.36 3.53
N HIS A 76 -0.63 -8.49 2.52
CA HIS A 76 -0.62 -8.89 1.12
C HIS A 76 0.66 -9.66 0.75
N PHE A 77 1.84 -9.13 1.08
CA PHE A 77 3.11 -9.81 0.76
C PHE A 77 3.34 -11.06 1.60
N ALA A 78 2.81 -11.13 2.83
CA ALA A 78 2.87 -12.34 3.64
C ALA A 78 2.02 -13.46 3.01
N ASP A 79 0.83 -13.13 2.51
CA ASP A 79 -0.03 -14.07 1.80
C ASP A 79 0.57 -14.52 0.47
N GLU A 80 1.15 -13.61 -0.33
CA GLU A 80 1.87 -13.97 -1.56
C GLU A 80 3.03 -14.92 -1.28
N LYS A 81 3.83 -14.62 -0.24
CA LYS A 81 4.94 -15.49 0.16
C LYS A 81 4.44 -16.89 0.52
N ARG A 82 3.38 -16.99 1.34
CA ARG A 82 2.79 -18.28 1.73
C ARG A 82 2.32 -19.05 0.50
N TYR A 83 1.63 -18.40 -0.43
CA TYR A 83 1.16 -19.02 -1.67
C TYR A 83 2.29 -19.65 -2.49
N TYR A 84 3.42 -18.96 -2.63
CA TYR A 84 4.58 -19.53 -3.33
C TYR A 84 5.25 -20.67 -2.56
N GLU A 85 5.31 -20.60 -1.23
CA GLU A 85 5.83 -21.69 -0.39
C GLU A 85 4.97 -22.97 -0.56
N GLU A 86 3.64 -22.84 -0.57
CA GLU A 86 2.71 -23.97 -0.80
C GLU A 86 2.94 -24.64 -2.17
N ILE A 87 3.10 -23.85 -3.24
CA ILE A 87 3.39 -24.39 -4.59
C ILE A 87 4.73 -25.15 -4.62
N CYS A 88 5.77 -24.61 -3.99
CA CYS A 88 7.07 -25.26 -3.94
C CYS A 88 7.00 -26.60 -3.19
N GLU A 89 6.29 -26.64 -2.07
CA GLU A 89 6.08 -27.87 -1.29
C GLU A 89 5.33 -28.94 -2.09
N GLU A 90 4.28 -28.56 -2.84
CA GLU A 90 3.56 -29.49 -3.73
C GLU A 90 4.46 -30.08 -4.81
N LEU A 91 5.26 -29.24 -5.48
CA LEU A 91 6.17 -29.68 -6.54
C LEU A 91 7.31 -30.58 -6.02
N ASP A 92 7.81 -30.31 -4.81
CA ASP A 92 8.84 -31.13 -4.17
C ASP A 92 8.32 -32.50 -3.70
N MET A 93 7.02 -32.64 -3.45
CA MET A 93 6.38 -33.93 -3.11
C MET A 93 6.05 -34.81 -4.32
N GLU A 94 6.02 -34.24 -5.53
CA GLU A 94 5.74 -34.97 -6.78
C GLU A 94 6.98 -35.60 -7.43
N ASN A 95 8.16 -35.46 -6.82
CA ASN A 95 9.47 -35.92 -7.34
C ASN A 95 10.14 -36.96 -6.42
#